data_AF-A0A8H5WK44-F1
#
_entry.id   AF-A0A8H5WK44-F1
#
_cell.length_a   1.000
_cell.length_b   1.000
_cell.length_c   1.000
_cell.angle_alpha   90.00
_cell.angle_beta   90.00
_cell.angle_gamma   90.00
#
_symmetry.space_group_name_H-M   'P 1'
#
loop_
_entity.id
_entity.type
_entity.pdbx_description
1 polymer ?
#
loop_
_entity_poly.entity_id
_entity_poly.type
_entity_poly.pdbx_seq_one_letter_code
_entity_poly.pdbx_strand_id
1 'polypeptide(L)'
;MLISNSPLFKEYARPVIQSESSRGRALYSPFVVMDTVVQRLLNLAKLETTQFKISNVSKDSFDLTIESRLIGTGIISSTIHATDVNLSFNGYNSGKMMLPQIQTSFWGTKLVVWEQRVYITNHTVCHAFVRSLIVDDNTSLQLESKRCTVGALGTSSTCDLHLDIPLKAMGRLHVTLKKLLRADKSITTGFNLNYTGPIEIDYGHCLFEFGNGSSETLLEMRGDLKMAQS
;
A
#
# COMPACT_ATOMS: atom_id res chain seq x y z
N MET A 1 11.70 -21.82 32.29
CA MET A 1 11.56 -20.55 33.04
C MET A 1 10.36 -19.80 32.46
N LEU A 2 9.21 -19.81 33.14
CA LEU A 2 7.95 -19.22 32.68
C LEU A 2 7.94 -17.72 33.01
N ILE A 3 8.03 -16.88 31.99
CA ILE A 3 8.06 -15.40 32.11
C ILE A 3 6.75 -14.85 32.71
N SER A 4 5.66 -15.63 32.65
CA SER A 4 4.35 -15.31 33.25
C SER A 4 4.33 -15.19 34.77
N ASN A 5 5.37 -15.68 35.46
CA ASN A 5 5.48 -15.62 36.92
C ASN A 5 6.48 -14.56 37.42
N SER A 6 7.02 -13.71 36.54
CA SER A 6 7.92 -12.64 36.94
C SER A 6 7.18 -11.54 37.71
N PRO A 7 7.64 -11.14 38.91
CA PRO A 7 7.07 -10.03 39.68
C PRO A 7 7.06 -8.71 38.89
N LEU A 8 8.09 -8.49 38.07
CA LEU A 8 8.23 -7.30 37.21
C LEU A 8 7.07 -7.20 36.19
N PHE A 9 6.60 -8.32 35.64
CA PHE A 9 5.50 -8.30 34.67
C PHE A 9 4.15 -7.93 35.33
N LYS A 10 3.97 -8.25 36.61
CA LYS A 10 2.76 -7.90 37.39
C LYS A 10 2.75 -6.45 37.84
N GLU A 11 3.92 -5.84 38.06
CA GLU A 11 4.03 -4.47 38.56
C GLU A 11 3.83 -3.41 37.47
N TYR A 12 4.29 -3.66 36.25
CA TYR A 12 4.17 -2.74 35.11
C TYR A 12 2.93 -2.97 34.22
N ALA A 13 2.21 -4.09 34.39
CA ALA A 13 0.95 -4.35 33.69
C ALA A 13 -0.26 -3.84 34.48
N ARG A 14 -0.39 -2.51 34.64
CA ARG A 14 -1.68 -1.92 35.06
C ARG A 14 -2.52 -1.55 33.83
N PRO A 15 -3.75 -2.06 33.67
CA PRO A 15 -4.65 -1.57 32.65
C PRO A 15 -5.21 -0.21 33.07
N VAL A 16 -4.94 0.83 32.28
CA VAL A 16 -5.77 2.05 32.26
C VAL A 16 -7.02 1.70 31.47
N ILE A 17 -7.97 1.02 32.11
CA ILE A 17 -9.34 0.93 31.64
C ILE A 17 -10.24 1.17 32.86
N GLN A 18 -10.52 2.44 33.12
CA GLN A 18 -11.75 2.80 33.81
C GLN A 18 -12.89 2.54 32.82
N SER A 19 -13.61 1.45 33.00
CA SER A 19 -14.98 1.33 32.48
C SER A 19 -15.88 1.05 33.67
N GLU A 20 -16.85 1.93 33.87
CA GLU A 20 -17.83 1.86 34.93
C GLU A 20 -18.55 0.51 34.96
N SER A 21 -18.95 0.14 36.17
CA SER A 21 -19.59 -1.11 36.49
C SER A 21 -20.97 -1.24 35.85
N SER A 22 -21.16 -2.26 35.03
CA SER A 22 -22.48 -2.85 34.80
C SER A 22 -22.39 -4.37 34.99
N ARG A 23 -23.09 -4.84 36.03
CA ARG A 23 -23.19 -6.25 36.44
C ARG A 23 -23.74 -7.10 35.29
N GLY A 24 -22.89 -7.99 34.77
CA GLY A 24 -23.27 -9.08 33.89
C GLY A 24 -22.06 -9.97 33.68
N ARG A 25 -22.11 -11.22 34.19
CA ARG A 25 -21.03 -12.20 33.98
C ARG A 25 -21.03 -12.59 32.49
N ALA A 26 -20.21 -11.92 31.68
CA ALA A 26 -19.90 -12.39 30.34
C ALA A 26 -18.99 -13.62 30.47
N LEU A 27 -19.40 -14.76 29.90
CA LEU A 27 -18.51 -15.89 29.68
C LEU A 27 -17.44 -15.44 28.68
N TYR A 28 -16.25 -15.10 29.17
CA TYR A 28 -15.08 -14.90 28.33
C TYR A 28 -14.60 -16.26 27.83
N SER A 29 -15.04 -16.65 26.63
CA SER A 29 -14.37 -17.72 25.89
C SER A 29 -12.96 -17.21 25.52
N PRO A 30 -11.87 -17.94 25.84
CA PRO A 30 -10.50 -17.52 25.51
C PRO A 30 -10.30 -17.24 24.01
N PHE A 31 -11.13 -17.85 23.16
CA PHE A 31 -11.16 -17.61 21.72
C PHE A 31 -11.63 -16.19 21.35
N VAL A 32 -12.67 -15.65 22.02
CA VAL A 32 -13.20 -14.29 21.74
C VAL A 32 -12.21 -13.21 22.16
N VAL A 33 -11.46 -13.47 23.24
CA VAL A 33 -10.38 -12.58 23.68
C VAL A 33 -9.25 -12.56 22.66
N MET A 34 -8.91 -13.72 22.09
CA MET A 34 -7.86 -13.82 21.07
C MET A 34 -8.23 -13.06 19.80
N ASP A 35 -9.46 -13.20 19.30
CA ASP A 35 -9.93 -12.49 18.11
C ASP A 35 -9.85 -10.96 18.31
N THR A 36 -10.24 -10.47 19.49
CA THR A 36 -10.15 -9.04 19.83
C THR A 36 -8.71 -8.54 19.90
N VAL A 37 -7.79 -9.36 20.44
CA VAL A 37 -6.36 -9.03 20.51
C VAL A 37 -5.73 -9.02 19.11
N VAL A 38 -6.00 -10.04 18.29
CA VAL A 38 -5.51 -10.12 16.91
C VAL A 38 -6.01 -8.93 16.09
N GLN A 39 -7.30 -8.61 16.17
CA GLN A 39 -7.86 -7.45 15.46
C GLN A 39 -7.21 -6.15 15.92
N ARG A 40 -6.99 -5.97 17.24
CA ARG A 40 -6.32 -4.77 17.76
C ARG A 40 -4.87 -4.67 17.27
N LEU A 41 -4.14 -5.78 17.19
CA LEU A 41 -2.76 -5.80 16.69
C LEU A 41 -2.69 -5.46 15.20
N LEU A 42 -3.63 -5.95 14.40
CA LEU A 42 -3.73 -5.57 12.99
C LEU A 42 -4.09 -4.09 12.81
N ASN A 43 -5.02 -3.57 13.61
CA ASN A 43 -5.42 -2.16 13.55
C ASN A 43 -4.29 -1.19 13.94
N LEU A 44 -3.29 -1.65 14.70
CA LEU A 44 -2.10 -0.87 15.06
C LEU A 44 -0.97 -1.02 14.03
N ALA A 45 -1.08 -1.99 13.12
CA ALA A 45 -0.04 -2.27 12.15
C ALA A 45 0.07 -1.12 11.14
N LYS A 46 1.30 -0.80 10.77
CA LYS A 46 1.61 0.23 9.76
C LYS A 46 2.56 -0.33 8.72
N LEU A 47 2.38 0.11 7.49
CA LEU A 47 3.31 -0.15 6.41
C LEU A 47 4.22 1.06 6.20
N GLU A 48 5.52 0.82 6.18
CA GLU A 48 6.51 1.79 5.70
C GLU A 48 6.92 1.38 4.29
N THR A 49 6.41 2.10 3.29
CA THR A 49 6.66 1.77 1.89
C THR A 49 8.08 2.15 1.48
N THR A 50 8.84 1.17 0.97
CA THR A 50 10.18 1.38 0.44
C THR A 50 10.18 1.41 -1.08
N GLN A 51 9.29 0.65 -1.72
CA GLN A 51 9.11 0.65 -3.17
C GLN A 51 7.65 0.39 -3.52
N PHE A 52 7.14 1.12 -4.51
CA PHE A 52 5.82 0.93 -5.09
C PHE A 52 5.93 1.10 -6.59
N LYS A 53 5.88 0.00 -7.34
CA LYS A 53 6.11 0.00 -8.78
C LYS A 53 4.88 -0.46 -9.54
N ILE A 54 4.46 0.35 -10.50
CA ILE A 54 3.44 0.03 -11.51
C ILE A 54 4.14 -0.18 -12.86
N SER A 55 3.89 -1.31 -13.52
CA SER A 55 4.43 -1.65 -14.84
C SER A 55 3.37 -2.28 -15.74
N ASN A 56 3.69 -2.46 -17.02
CA ASN A 56 2.87 -3.18 -18.01
C ASN A 56 1.39 -2.73 -18.01
N VAL A 57 1.20 -1.41 -17.96
CA VAL A 57 -0.13 -0.79 -17.88
C VAL A 57 -0.90 -1.06 -19.18
N SER A 58 -2.13 -1.52 -19.03
CA SER A 58 -3.10 -1.72 -20.09
C SER A 58 -4.40 -1.00 -19.72
N LYS A 59 -5.40 -1.06 -20.62
CA LYS A 59 -6.70 -0.45 -20.36
C LYS A 59 -7.34 -0.97 -19.07
N ASP A 60 -7.26 -2.28 -18.84
CA ASP A 60 -8.05 -2.99 -17.81
C ASP A 60 -7.18 -3.63 -16.72
N SER A 61 -5.85 -3.49 -16.80
CA SER A 61 -4.93 -4.12 -15.85
C SER A 61 -3.55 -3.48 -15.84
N PHE A 62 -2.79 -3.73 -14.77
CA PHE A 62 -1.38 -3.34 -14.64
C PHE A 62 -0.67 -4.35 -13.74
N ASP A 63 0.66 -4.36 -13.79
CA ASP A 63 1.47 -5.15 -12.86
C ASP A 63 1.92 -4.28 -11.70
N LEU A 64 1.83 -4.82 -10.47
CA LEU A 64 2.12 -4.13 -9.23
C LEU A 64 3.20 -4.87 -8.45
N THR A 65 4.23 -4.14 -8.01
CA THR A 65 5.21 -4.61 -7.03
C THR A 65 5.20 -3.68 -5.83
N ILE A 66 5.14 -4.24 -4.62
CA ILE A 66 5.19 -3.48 -3.37
C ILE A 66 6.30 -4.06 -2.50
N GLU A 67 7.25 -3.22 -2.12
CA GLU A 67 8.15 -3.49 -1.02
C GLU A 67 7.85 -2.54 0.13
N SER A 68 7.64 -3.11 1.32
CA SER A 68 7.36 -2.33 2.52
C SER A 68 7.87 -3.04 3.76
N ARG A 69 7.90 -2.32 4.88
CA ARG A 69 8.11 -2.87 6.20
C ARG A 69 6.81 -2.81 6.99
N LEU A 70 6.31 -3.97 7.41
CA LEU A 70 5.18 -4.08 8.33
C LEU A 70 5.68 -3.94 9.77
N ILE A 71 5.25 -2.89 10.46
CA ILE A 71 5.60 -2.59 11.86
C ILE A 71 4.34 -2.50 12.72
N GLY A 72 4.50 -2.42 14.04
CA GLY A 72 3.36 -2.18 14.94
C GLY A 72 2.43 -3.38 15.17
N THR A 73 2.82 -4.58 14.73
CA THR A 73 2.06 -5.84 14.87
C THR A 73 2.12 -6.46 16.27
N GLY A 74 2.75 -5.78 17.23
CA GLY A 74 2.83 -6.17 18.63
C GLY A 74 4.00 -7.09 18.98
N ILE A 75 4.02 -7.54 20.23
CA ILE A 75 5.08 -8.42 20.79
C ILE A 75 4.91 -9.89 20.41
N ILE A 76 3.74 -10.28 19.90
CA ILE A 76 3.42 -11.67 19.57
C ILE A 76 3.69 -11.89 18.09
N SER A 77 4.69 -12.73 17.79
CA SER A 77 4.92 -13.18 16.42
C SER A 77 3.70 -13.97 15.94
N SER A 78 3.18 -13.56 14.79
CA SER A 78 1.95 -14.05 14.20
C SER A 78 2.16 -14.29 12.72
N THR A 79 1.42 -15.23 12.15
CA THR A 79 1.41 -15.51 10.72
C THR A 79 0.11 -15.00 10.12
N ILE A 80 0.19 -13.95 9.31
CA ILE A 80 -0.90 -13.55 8.43
C ILE A 80 -0.85 -14.48 7.23
N HIS A 81 -1.85 -15.33 7.05
CA HIS A 81 -1.89 -16.25 5.92
C HIS A 81 -2.13 -15.51 4.61
N ALA A 82 -1.69 -16.11 3.50
CA ALA A 82 -1.96 -15.55 2.18
C ALA A 82 -3.48 -15.35 1.99
N THR A 83 -3.87 -14.16 1.52
CA THR A 83 -5.29 -13.76 1.46
C THR A 83 -5.53 -12.84 0.28
N ASP A 84 -6.72 -12.93 -0.31
CA ASP A 84 -7.16 -11.98 -1.32
C ASP A 84 -7.51 -10.66 -0.64
N VAL A 85 -6.97 -9.56 -1.17
CA VAL A 85 -7.23 -8.20 -0.71
C VAL A 85 -7.78 -7.35 -1.86
N ASN A 86 -8.68 -6.45 -1.52
CA ASN A 86 -9.09 -5.37 -2.41
C ASN A 86 -8.10 -4.22 -2.27
N LEU A 87 -7.76 -3.62 -3.41
CA LEU A 87 -7.03 -2.36 -3.48
C LEU A 87 -8.06 -1.23 -3.48
N SER A 88 -8.18 -0.53 -2.37
CA SER A 88 -9.10 0.58 -2.21
C SER A 88 -8.36 1.91 -2.25
N PHE A 89 -8.99 2.93 -2.81
CA PHE A 89 -8.51 4.32 -2.79
C PHE A 89 -9.67 5.21 -2.39
N ASN A 90 -9.49 6.04 -1.36
CA ASN A 90 -10.54 6.88 -0.76
C ASN A 90 -11.81 6.10 -0.41
N GLY A 91 -11.66 4.86 0.05
CA GLY A 91 -12.78 3.98 0.44
C GLY A 91 -13.51 3.30 -0.72
N TYR A 92 -13.06 3.48 -1.96
CA TYR A 92 -13.62 2.80 -3.13
C TYR A 92 -12.64 1.77 -3.69
N ASN A 93 -13.15 0.59 -4.03
CA ASN A 93 -12.35 -0.47 -4.61
C ASN A 93 -11.91 -0.11 -6.05
N SER A 94 -10.62 -0.28 -6.34
CA SER A 94 -9.99 -0.06 -7.64
C SER A 94 -9.49 -1.35 -8.29
N GLY A 95 -9.23 -2.41 -7.52
CA GLY A 95 -8.68 -3.66 -8.01
C GLY A 95 -8.57 -4.75 -6.95
N LYS A 96 -8.04 -5.91 -7.34
CA LYS A 96 -7.79 -7.04 -6.43
C LYS A 96 -6.38 -7.56 -6.60
N MET A 97 -5.79 -8.01 -5.51
CA MET A 97 -4.51 -8.71 -5.51
C MET A 97 -4.46 -9.75 -4.40
N MET A 98 -3.39 -10.55 -4.38
CA MET A 98 -3.15 -11.55 -3.35
C MET A 98 -2.03 -11.05 -2.46
N LEU A 99 -2.32 -10.90 -1.18
CA LEU A 99 -1.28 -10.63 -0.19
C LEU A 99 -0.57 -11.96 0.12
N PRO A 100 0.77 -12.02 0.05
CA PRO A 100 1.50 -13.24 0.41
C PRO A 100 1.42 -13.49 1.92
N GLN A 101 1.80 -14.69 2.35
CA GLN A 101 1.92 -14.98 3.76
C GLN A 101 2.98 -14.10 4.42
N ILE A 102 2.65 -13.51 5.57
CA ILE A 102 3.53 -12.61 6.32
C ILE A 102 3.77 -13.18 7.71
N GLN A 103 5.03 -13.37 8.07
CA GLN A 103 5.42 -13.67 9.45
C GLN A 103 5.77 -12.37 10.18
N THR A 104 4.93 -11.95 11.11
CA THR A 104 5.14 -10.72 11.86
C THR A 104 6.23 -10.90 12.92
N SER A 105 6.91 -9.81 13.23
CA SER A 105 7.94 -9.76 14.26
C SER A 105 7.82 -8.47 15.07
N PHE A 106 8.26 -8.53 16.33
CA PHE A 106 8.30 -7.36 17.21
C PHE A 106 9.12 -6.19 16.62
N TRP A 107 10.20 -6.51 15.90
CA TRP A 107 11.07 -5.51 15.28
C TRP A 107 10.52 -4.97 13.96
N GLY A 108 9.45 -5.56 13.43
CA GLY A 108 8.94 -5.33 12.09
C GLY A 108 9.46 -6.36 11.09
N THR A 109 8.70 -6.55 10.02
CA THR A 109 8.94 -7.58 9.00
C THR A 109 8.97 -6.95 7.61
N LYS A 110 9.86 -7.45 6.73
CA LYS A 110 9.82 -7.09 5.32
C LYS A 110 8.60 -7.76 4.67
N LEU A 111 7.75 -6.96 4.04
CA LEU A 111 6.67 -7.41 3.17
C LEU A 111 7.10 -7.14 1.72
N VAL A 112 7.11 -8.19 0.91
CA VAL A 112 7.36 -8.10 -0.53
C VAL A 112 6.20 -8.74 -1.26
N VAL A 113 5.47 -7.93 -2.01
CA VAL A 113 4.50 -8.37 -3.01
C VAL A 113 5.25 -8.33 -4.34
N TRP A 114 5.63 -9.51 -4.83
CA TRP A 114 6.26 -9.64 -6.13
C TRP A 114 5.29 -9.27 -7.26
N GLU A 115 5.86 -8.92 -8.41
CA GLU A 115 5.12 -8.48 -9.60
C GLU A 115 3.86 -9.33 -9.84
N GLN A 116 2.71 -8.73 -9.54
CA GLN A 116 1.40 -9.35 -9.66
C GLN A 116 0.52 -8.54 -10.61
N ARG A 117 -0.13 -9.23 -11.54
CA ARG A 117 -1.18 -8.64 -12.39
C ARG A 117 -2.40 -8.27 -11.55
N VAL A 118 -2.74 -6.98 -11.53
CA VAL A 118 -3.93 -6.41 -10.91
C VAL A 118 -4.95 -6.09 -12.02
N TYR A 119 -6.17 -6.62 -11.87
CA TYR A 119 -7.28 -6.26 -12.73
C TYR A 119 -8.05 -5.07 -12.16
N ILE A 120 -8.30 -4.08 -13.01
CA ILE A 120 -9.01 -2.85 -12.63
C ILE A 120 -10.51 -3.17 -12.53
N THR A 121 -11.09 -2.94 -11.35
CA THR A 121 -12.53 -3.13 -11.12
C THR A 121 -13.31 -1.84 -11.28
N ASN A 122 -12.65 -0.70 -11.10
CA ASN A 122 -13.23 0.63 -11.26
C ASN A 122 -12.21 1.60 -11.87
N HIS A 123 -12.36 1.92 -13.15
CA HIS A 123 -11.44 2.80 -13.86
C HIS A 123 -11.42 4.22 -13.30
N THR A 124 -12.55 4.74 -12.82
CA THR A 124 -12.62 6.10 -12.26
C THR A 124 -11.76 6.20 -11.01
N VAL A 125 -11.85 5.21 -10.11
CA VAL A 125 -11.06 5.17 -8.88
C VAL A 125 -9.59 4.91 -9.19
N CYS A 126 -9.28 3.98 -10.09
CA CYS A 126 -7.91 3.71 -10.52
C CYS A 126 -7.25 4.95 -11.15
N HIS A 127 -7.97 5.67 -12.01
CA HIS A 127 -7.49 6.91 -12.61
C HIS A 127 -7.28 8.01 -11.57
N ALA A 128 -8.19 8.14 -10.60
CA ALA A 128 -8.03 9.07 -9.49
C ALA A 128 -6.80 8.73 -8.62
N PHE A 129 -6.56 7.46 -8.33
CA PHE A 129 -5.38 7.00 -7.61
C PHE A 129 -4.09 7.32 -8.38
N VAL A 130 -4.02 6.95 -9.65
CA VAL A 130 -2.87 7.24 -10.52
C VAL A 130 -2.59 8.74 -10.61
N ARG A 131 -3.64 9.56 -10.74
CA ARG A 131 -3.51 11.03 -10.70
C ARG A 131 -2.93 11.50 -9.37
N SER A 132 -3.40 10.96 -8.25
CA SER A 132 -2.91 11.32 -6.90
C SER A 132 -1.42 10.99 -6.72
N LEU A 133 -0.92 9.90 -7.31
CA LEU A 133 0.50 9.54 -7.27
C LEU A 133 1.39 10.62 -7.92
N ILE A 134 0.87 11.34 -8.92
CA ILE A 134 1.62 12.30 -9.72
C ILE A 134 1.45 13.73 -9.18
N VAL A 135 0.22 14.09 -8.83
CA VAL A 135 -0.16 15.49 -8.57
C VAL A 135 -0.02 15.85 -7.10
N ASP A 136 -0.37 14.94 -6.20
CA ASP A 136 -0.43 15.22 -4.77
C ASP A 136 0.96 15.05 -4.13
N ASP A 137 1.15 15.61 -2.93
CA ASP A 137 2.39 15.43 -2.16
C ASP A 137 2.42 14.08 -1.45
N ASN A 138 1.25 13.62 -1.00
CA ASN A 138 1.06 12.35 -0.32
C ASN A 138 -0.24 11.71 -0.78
N THR A 139 -0.24 10.38 -0.88
CA THR A 139 -1.44 9.60 -1.15
C THR A 139 -1.40 8.31 -0.33
N SER A 140 -2.52 7.58 -0.27
CA SER A 140 -2.58 6.30 0.41
C SER A 140 -3.48 5.33 -0.33
N LEU A 141 -2.97 4.11 -0.50
CA LEU A 141 -3.73 2.99 -1.03
C LEU A 141 -4.07 2.04 0.12
N GLN A 142 -5.32 1.60 0.22
CA GLN A 142 -5.77 0.68 1.26
C GLN A 142 -5.78 -0.77 0.76
N LEU A 143 -5.30 -1.70 1.58
CA LEU A 143 -5.46 -3.14 1.39
C LEU A 143 -6.55 -3.64 2.33
N GLU A 144 -7.62 -4.19 1.78
CA GLU A 144 -8.80 -4.57 2.56
C GLU A 144 -9.25 -6.01 2.30
N SER A 145 -9.39 -6.79 3.37
CA SER A 145 -10.01 -8.12 3.32
C SER A 145 -10.91 -8.35 4.53
N LYS A 146 -12.12 -8.86 4.30
CA LYS A 146 -13.08 -9.21 5.36
C LYS A 146 -12.87 -10.63 5.93
N ARG A 147 -11.92 -11.38 5.37
CA ARG A 147 -11.68 -12.79 5.70
C ARG A 147 -10.20 -13.09 5.64
N CYS A 148 -9.45 -12.45 6.52
CA CYS A 148 -8.04 -12.75 6.74
C CYS A 148 -7.89 -13.79 7.85
N THR A 149 -6.98 -14.74 7.69
CA THR A 149 -6.65 -15.70 8.76
C THR A 149 -5.31 -15.33 9.37
N VAL A 150 -5.27 -15.20 10.69
CA VAL A 150 -4.04 -14.95 11.44
C VAL A 150 -3.80 -16.09 12.43
N GLY A 151 -2.63 -16.70 12.35
CA GLY A 151 -2.16 -17.71 13.29
C GLY A 151 -1.22 -17.11 14.33
N ALA A 152 -1.46 -17.37 15.62
CA ALA A 152 -0.56 -16.98 16.70
C ALA A 152 -0.69 -17.94 17.89
N LEU A 153 0.43 -18.20 18.58
CA LEU A 153 0.47 -19.03 19.80
C LEU A 153 -0.19 -20.42 19.65
N GLY A 154 -0.09 -21.04 18.49
CA GLY A 154 -0.68 -22.36 18.21
C GLY A 154 -2.19 -22.36 17.93
N THR A 155 -2.80 -21.17 17.79
CA THR A 155 -4.20 -20.98 17.43
C THR A 155 -4.31 -20.15 16.15
N SER A 156 -5.48 -20.18 15.49
CA SER A 156 -5.79 -19.33 14.35
C SER A 156 -7.16 -18.66 14.53
N SER A 157 -7.25 -17.44 14.03
CA SER A 157 -8.45 -16.59 14.10
C SER A 157 -8.74 -16.01 12.72
N THR A 158 -10.01 -15.78 12.42
CA THR A 158 -10.43 -15.01 11.24
C THR A 158 -10.74 -13.57 11.65
N CYS A 159 -10.26 -12.61 10.89
CA CYS A 159 -10.37 -11.19 11.19
C CYS A 159 -10.45 -10.33 9.92
N ASP A 160 -10.78 -9.06 10.12
CA ASP A 160 -10.75 -8.06 9.05
C ASP A 160 -9.34 -7.49 8.96
N LEU A 161 -8.78 -7.49 7.75
CA LEU A 161 -7.51 -6.85 7.44
C LEU A 161 -7.79 -5.50 6.79
N HIS A 162 -7.24 -4.44 7.37
CA HIS A 162 -7.18 -3.11 6.79
C HIS A 162 -5.78 -2.57 7.00
N LEU A 163 -5.02 -2.40 5.91
CA LEU A 163 -3.67 -1.84 5.94
C LEU A 163 -3.61 -0.64 5.00
N ASP A 164 -3.23 0.51 5.54
CA ASP A 164 -2.88 1.67 4.74
C ASP A 164 -1.45 1.53 4.23
N ILE A 165 -1.29 1.70 2.91
CA ILE A 165 0.01 1.90 2.25
C ILE A 165 0.18 3.40 2.08
N PRO A 166 0.89 4.10 2.99
CA PRO A 166 1.23 5.49 2.78
C PRO A 166 2.26 5.60 1.66
N LEU A 167 2.03 6.55 0.75
CA LEU A 167 2.88 6.81 -0.40
C LEU A 167 3.24 8.29 -0.42
N LYS A 168 4.55 8.57 -0.36
CA LYS A 168 5.06 9.89 -0.71
C LYS A 168 4.93 10.03 -2.23
N ALA A 169 3.93 10.78 -2.65
CA ALA A 169 3.61 11.00 -4.06
C ALA A 169 4.67 11.90 -4.71
N MET A 170 4.60 12.04 -6.02
CA MET A 170 5.62 12.75 -6.80
C MET A 170 5.62 14.27 -6.56
N GLY A 171 4.58 14.83 -5.94
CA GLY A 171 4.57 16.24 -5.52
C GLY A 171 4.70 17.21 -6.69
N ARG A 172 3.98 16.93 -7.79
CA ARG A 172 4.05 17.60 -9.09
C ARG A 172 5.38 17.33 -9.81
N LEU A 173 5.29 16.63 -10.94
CA LEU A 173 6.44 16.33 -11.79
C LEU A 173 7.12 17.60 -12.31
N HIS A 174 8.37 17.80 -11.93
CA HIS A 174 9.23 18.82 -12.51
C HIS A 174 9.94 18.26 -13.73
N VAL A 175 9.46 18.67 -14.91
CA VAL A 175 9.98 18.22 -16.20
C VAL A 175 10.96 19.26 -16.74
N THR A 176 12.15 18.82 -17.14
CA THR A 176 13.15 19.67 -17.78
C THR A 176 13.48 19.15 -19.17
N LEU A 177 13.63 20.05 -20.14
CA LEU A 177 14.09 19.67 -21.48
C LEU A 177 15.59 19.37 -21.41
N LYS A 178 15.96 18.11 -21.63
CA LYS A 178 17.35 17.64 -21.60
C LYS A 178 18.01 17.69 -22.98
N LYS A 179 17.24 17.38 -24.03
CA LYS A 179 17.77 17.29 -25.39
C LYS A 179 16.72 17.72 -26.40
N LEU A 180 17.15 18.42 -27.43
CA LEU A 180 16.35 18.72 -28.61
C LEU A 180 17.21 18.44 -29.85
N LEU A 181 16.78 17.47 -30.65
CA LEU A 181 17.40 17.14 -31.93
C LEU A 181 16.41 17.42 -33.04
N ARG A 182 16.89 18.05 -34.10
CA ARG A 182 16.14 18.23 -35.34
C ARG A 182 16.86 17.46 -36.44
N ALA A 183 16.14 16.57 -37.12
CA ALA A 183 16.60 15.86 -38.31
C ALA A 183 15.54 16.02 -39.39
N ASP A 184 15.88 16.65 -40.51
CA ASP A 184 14.98 16.95 -41.63
C ASP A 184 13.62 17.53 -41.20
N LYS A 185 12.58 16.68 -41.19
CA LYS A 185 11.18 17.00 -40.84
C LYS A 185 10.75 16.47 -39.47
N SER A 186 11.65 15.88 -38.68
CA SER A 186 11.35 15.35 -37.35
C SER A 186 12.07 16.13 -36.24
N ILE A 187 11.40 16.23 -35.10
CA ILE A 187 11.94 16.79 -33.87
C ILE A 187 11.90 15.69 -32.82
N THR A 188 13.04 15.40 -32.20
CA THR A 188 13.13 14.48 -31.07
C THR A 188 13.49 15.28 -29.82
N THR A 189 12.63 15.21 -28.82
CA THR A 189 12.83 15.84 -27.51
C THR A 189 13.09 14.77 -26.47
N GLY A 190 14.10 15.01 -25.63
CA GLY A 190 14.35 14.22 -24.43
C GLY A 190 14.03 15.06 -23.22
N PHE A 191 13.10 14.60 -22.39
CA PHE A 191 12.78 15.24 -21.11
C PHE A 191 13.42 14.47 -19.96
N ASN A 192 13.81 15.19 -18.92
CA ASN A 192 14.23 14.60 -17.66
C ASN A 192 13.19 14.93 -16.59
N LEU A 193 12.76 13.90 -15.87
CA LEU A 193 11.83 13.99 -14.75
C LEU A 193 12.67 13.91 -13.47
N ASN A 194 12.72 14.98 -12.69
CA ASN A 194 13.47 14.96 -11.44
C ASN A 194 12.53 14.54 -10.30
N TYR A 195 12.66 13.28 -9.85
CA TYR A 195 11.86 12.72 -8.78
C TYR A 195 12.70 11.80 -7.89
N THR A 196 12.54 11.96 -6.58
CA THR A 196 13.19 11.12 -5.56
C THR A 196 12.13 10.63 -4.60
N GLY A 197 11.81 9.35 -4.68
CA GLY A 197 10.80 8.72 -3.83
C GLY A 197 10.56 7.26 -4.19
N PRO A 198 9.66 6.58 -3.45
CA PRO A 198 9.49 5.12 -3.53
C PRO A 198 8.65 4.67 -4.75
N ILE A 199 7.94 5.59 -5.40
CA ILE A 199 7.03 5.29 -6.52
C ILE A 199 7.80 5.16 -7.84
N GLU A 200 7.56 4.08 -8.56
CA GLU A 200 7.97 3.89 -9.94
C GLU A 200 6.73 3.64 -10.81
N ILE A 201 6.64 4.29 -11.98
CA ILE A 201 5.56 4.07 -12.94
C ILE A 201 6.16 3.92 -14.33
N ASP A 202 5.89 2.78 -14.96
CA ASP A 202 6.25 2.50 -16.34
C ASP A 202 4.99 2.35 -17.18
N TYR A 203 4.67 3.39 -17.95
CA TYR A 203 3.54 3.38 -18.89
C TYR A 203 3.91 2.81 -20.26
N GLY A 204 5.19 2.50 -20.50
CA GLY A 204 5.67 2.19 -21.83
C GLY A 204 5.38 3.31 -22.82
N HIS A 205 4.95 2.94 -24.03
CA HIS A 205 4.81 3.85 -25.15
C HIS A 205 3.52 4.68 -25.08
N CYS A 206 3.66 5.98 -24.83
CA CYS A 206 2.56 6.93 -24.66
C CYS A 206 2.38 7.87 -25.86
N LEU A 207 1.17 8.44 -25.96
CA LEU A 207 0.88 9.63 -26.74
C LEU A 207 0.89 10.83 -25.79
N PHE A 208 1.58 11.90 -26.17
CA PHE A 208 1.65 13.15 -25.44
C PHE A 208 1.07 14.26 -26.27
N GLU A 209 0.19 15.06 -25.68
CA GLU A 209 -0.42 16.21 -26.33
C GLU A 209 0.10 17.49 -25.68
N PHE A 210 0.62 18.39 -26.50
CA PHE A 210 1.04 19.73 -26.08
C PHE A 210 -0.02 20.71 -26.55
N GLY A 211 -0.73 21.30 -25.60
CA GLY A 211 -1.73 22.32 -25.89
C GLY A 211 -1.29 23.72 -25.51
N ASN A 212 -1.96 24.72 -26.09
CA ASN A 212 -2.02 26.03 -25.45
C ASN A 212 -2.99 25.96 -24.25
N GLY A 213 -2.89 26.90 -23.31
CA GLY A 213 -3.76 26.94 -22.12
C GLY A 213 -5.27 27.06 -22.42
N SER A 214 -5.67 27.15 -23.68
CA SER A 214 -7.06 27.16 -24.18
C SER A 214 -7.57 25.79 -24.68
N SER A 215 -6.91 24.69 -24.30
CA SER A 215 -7.30 23.30 -24.60
C SER A 215 -7.23 22.90 -26.08
N GLU A 216 -6.52 23.67 -26.91
CA GLU A 216 -6.22 23.29 -28.29
C GLU A 216 -4.90 22.52 -28.35
N THR A 217 -4.92 21.30 -28.89
CA THR A 217 -3.72 20.47 -29.09
C THR A 217 -2.90 21.02 -30.27
N LEU A 218 -1.70 21.53 -29.96
CA LEU A 218 -0.76 22.10 -30.93
C LEU A 218 0.16 21.04 -31.53
N LEU A 219 0.50 20.02 -30.73
CA LEU A 219 1.44 18.99 -31.13
C LEU A 219 1.15 17.67 -30.42
N GLU A 220 1.17 16.59 -31.19
CA GLU A 220 1.23 15.23 -30.68
C GLU A 220 2.67 14.71 -30.75
N MET A 221 3.13 14.10 -29.67
CA MET A 221 4.39 13.38 -29.63
C MET A 221 4.15 11.97 -29.12
N ARG A 222 5.01 11.03 -29.52
CA ARG A 222 4.95 9.66 -29.02
C ARG A 222 6.31 9.24 -28.49
N GLY A 223 6.31 8.45 -27.42
CA GLY A 223 7.53 7.93 -26.83
C GLY A 223 7.27 7.26 -25.49
N ASP A 224 8.33 6.75 -24.89
CA ASP A 224 8.23 6.01 -23.63
C ASP A 224 8.12 6.96 -22.43
N LEU A 225 7.24 6.61 -21.49
CA LEU A 225 7.10 7.31 -20.21
C LEU A 225 7.44 6.37 -19.06
N LYS A 226 8.62 6.59 -18.49
CA LYS A 226 9.07 5.92 -17.27
C LYS A 226 9.42 6.94 -16.21
N MET A 227 8.79 6.80 -15.05
CA MET A 227 9.05 7.56 -13.85
C MET A 227 9.71 6.61 -12.85
N ALA A 228 10.97 6.80 -12.56
CA ALA A 228 11.70 5.97 -11.61
C ALA A 228 12.76 6.82 -10.89
N GLN A 229 13.30 6.29 -9.80
CA GLN A 229 14.41 6.93 -9.09
C GLN A 229 15.61 7.06 -10.06
N SER A 230 16.13 8.29 -10.17
CA SER A 230 17.29 8.62 -11.01
C SER A 230 18.60 8.04 -10.49
#